data_AF-A0A976KS88-F1
#
_entry.id   AF-A0A976KS88-F1
#
_cell.length_a   1.000
_cell.length_b   1.000
_cell.length_c   1.000
_cell.angle_alpha   90.00
_cell.angle_beta   90.00
_cell.angle_gamma   90.00
#
_symmetry.space_group_name_H-M   'P 1'
#
loop_
_entity.id
_entity.type
_entity.pdbx_description
1 polymer ?
#
loop_
_entity_poly.entity_id
_entity_poly.type
_entity_poly.pdbx_seq_one_letter_code
_entity_poly.pdbx_strand_id
1 'polypeptide(L)'
;MLMNRPTRRATERLAFCLGLVAGACRATGPSYTPIRLAQDPVRAEAVDPIAVARVVTPLAAASCDDDDGCVELLLVFTEPLAAETLGADDVLLMFEDGTRALAYDLGFGPASERDENSSVWGTFPDAGHPVAVQVIGSLYDEHGLAQRGARAEVRHRTGPPAVVQAKVSRGGPNCAASSWGVRLVFDERIVVAKSHALAQPLVALASGDTASARFEPDELVDGDNVVDLCSEHRAAPRAVMLPAGALVDVRGQPVSASPTSLDAIDEPGSELR
;
A
#
# COMPACT_ATOMS: atom_id res chain seq x y z
N MET A 1 35.04 39.00 70.29
CA MET A 1 35.76 38.41 69.15
C MET A 1 35.04 37.11 68.79
N LEU A 2 34.06 37.18 67.88
CA LEU A 2 33.23 36.05 67.46
C LEU A 2 33.58 35.75 66.00
N MET A 3 34.24 34.62 65.76
CA MET A 3 34.59 34.14 64.43
C MET A 3 33.39 33.42 63.80
N ASN A 4 32.98 33.93 62.64
CA ASN A 4 31.92 33.40 61.80
C ASN A 4 32.50 32.28 60.91
N ARG A 5 31.96 31.06 60.95
CA ARG A 5 32.30 29.97 60.01
C ARG A 5 31.22 29.86 58.94
N PRO A 6 31.55 29.91 57.64
CA PRO A 6 30.56 29.71 56.59
C PRO A 6 30.24 28.22 56.40
N THR A 7 28.96 27.95 56.23
CA THR A 7 28.32 26.64 56.06
C THR A 7 28.59 26.05 54.67
N ARG A 8 29.41 24.99 54.61
CA ARG A 8 29.58 24.10 53.44
C ARG A 8 28.35 23.19 53.24
N ARG A 9 27.22 23.69 52.73
CA ARG A 9 26.05 22.84 52.36
C ARG A 9 25.26 23.29 51.13
N ALA A 10 25.81 24.14 50.27
CA ALA A 10 25.09 24.63 49.09
C ALA A 10 25.50 24.00 47.74
N THR A 11 26.65 23.32 47.66
CA THR A 11 27.20 22.86 46.36
C THR A 11 26.83 21.42 45.96
N GLU A 12 26.30 20.59 46.86
CA GLU A 12 25.96 19.19 46.52
C GLU A 12 24.56 19.02 45.90
N ARG A 13 23.66 20.03 45.99
CA ARG A 13 22.31 19.93 45.42
C ARG A 13 22.21 20.36 43.95
N LEU A 14 23.17 21.12 43.42
CA LEU A 14 23.14 21.51 42.01
C LEU A 14 23.65 20.41 41.06
N ALA A 15 24.57 19.55 41.51
CA ALA A 15 25.12 18.47 40.69
C ALA A 15 24.09 17.34 40.41
N PHE A 16 23.13 17.15 41.31
CA PHE A 16 22.12 16.09 41.17
C PHE A 16 21.00 16.44 40.17
N CYS A 17 20.70 17.73 39.99
CA CYS A 17 19.73 18.17 38.98
C CYS A 17 20.32 18.19 37.56
N LEU A 18 21.63 18.42 37.40
CA LEU A 18 22.29 18.34 36.08
C LEU A 18 22.53 16.90 35.60
N GLY A 19 22.68 15.93 36.50
CA GLY A 19 22.83 14.51 36.14
C GLY A 19 21.54 13.85 35.62
N LEU A 20 20.36 14.36 36.01
CA LEU A 20 19.06 13.79 35.64
C LEU A 20 18.52 14.30 34.29
N VAL A 21 19.00 15.44 33.79
CA VAL A 21 18.59 15.97 32.47
C VAL A 21 19.39 15.33 31.32
N ALA A 22 20.62 14.86 31.58
CA ALA A 22 21.46 14.24 30.56
C ALA A 22 21.08 12.77 30.22
N GLY A 23 20.24 12.12 31.03
CA GLY A 23 19.85 10.70 30.85
C GLY A 23 18.59 10.46 30.02
N ALA A 24 17.81 11.50 29.68
CA ALA A 24 16.50 11.34 29.05
C ALA A 24 16.46 11.66 27.54
N CYS A 25 17.53 12.22 26.97
CA CYS A 25 17.70 12.31 25.52
C CYS A 25 18.41 11.06 25.00
N ARG A 26 17.85 9.86 25.23
CA ARG A 26 18.09 8.79 24.27
C ARG A 26 17.49 9.31 22.97
N ALA A 27 18.32 9.55 21.97
CA ALA A 27 17.85 9.86 20.63
C ALA A 27 16.88 8.75 20.23
N THR A 28 15.59 9.02 20.37
CA THR A 28 14.53 8.16 19.85
C THR A 28 14.65 8.31 18.35
N GLY A 29 15.35 7.36 17.74
CA GLY A 29 15.38 7.27 16.28
C GLY A 29 13.96 7.24 15.72
N PRO A 30 13.78 7.57 14.44
CA PRO A 30 12.48 7.49 13.80
C PRO A 30 11.86 6.12 14.04
N SER A 31 10.60 6.10 14.43
CA SER A 31 9.84 4.87 14.57
C SER A 31 9.39 4.42 13.18
N TYR A 32 9.47 3.12 12.91
CA TYR A 32 9.10 2.53 11.63
C TYR A 32 8.02 1.46 11.82
N THR A 33 7.16 1.33 10.82
CA THR A 33 6.14 0.28 10.78
C THR A 33 6.46 -0.72 9.66
N PRO A 34 6.69 -2.01 9.98
CA PRO A 34 7.06 -3.00 8.97
C PRO A 34 5.82 -3.55 8.24
N ILE A 35 5.89 -3.54 6.92
CA ILE A 35 4.99 -4.23 5.98
C ILE A 35 5.74 -5.45 5.45
N ARG A 36 5.27 -6.66 5.79
CA ARG A 36 5.92 -7.91 5.35
C ARG A 36 5.44 -8.26 3.94
N LEU A 37 6.39 -8.50 3.05
CA LEU A 37 6.12 -9.05 1.74
C LEU A 37 6.07 -10.58 1.92
N ALA A 38 4.95 -11.20 1.57
CA ALA A 38 4.81 -12.65 1.51
C ALA A 38 5.85 -13.20 0.53
N GLN A 39 6.43 -14.32 0.90
CA GLN A 39 7.69 -14.80 0.34
C GLN A 39 7.56 -16.12 -0.39
N ASP A 40 6.39 -16.75 -0.27
CA ASP A 40 6.08 -17.94 -1.02
C ASP A 40 5.40 -17.49 -2.30
N PRO A 41 6.01 -17.68 -3.48
CA PRO A 41 5.18 -17.94 -4.63
C PRO A 41 4.38 -19.17 -4.23
N VAL A 42 3.07 -19.04 -4.03
CA VAL A 42 2.19 -20.20 -4.15
C VAL A 42 2.64 -20.84 -5.46
N ARG A 43 3.29 -22.02 -5.38
CA ARG A 43 3.63 -22.80 -6.56
C ARG A 43 2.33 -22.84 -7.34
N ALA A 44 2.28 -22.13 -8.45
CA ALA A 44 1.21 -22.27 -9.39
C ALA A 44 1.33 -23.73 -9.84
N GLU A 45 0.61 -24.64 -9.19
CA GLU A 45 0.13 -25.82 -9.89
C GLU A 45 -0.44 -25.28 -11.20
N ALA A 46 -0.13 -25.94 -12.31
CA ALA A 46 -0.59 -25.54 -13.63
C ALA A 46 -2.12 -25.62 -13.68
N VAL A 47 -2.75 -24.61 -13.10
CA VAL A 47 -4.13 -24.23 -13.30
C VAL A 47 -4.14 -23.67 -14.71
N ASP A 48 -5.08 -24.16 -15.53
CA ASP A 48 -5.40 -23.57 -16.83
C ASP A 48 -5.33 -22.03 -16.74
N PRO A 49 -4.86 -21.32 -17.80
CA PRO A 49 -4.77 -19.86 -17.82
C PRO A 49 -6.16 -19.24 -17.86
N ILE A 50 -6.92 -19.41 -16.78
CA ILE A 50 -8.04 -18.60 -16.40
C ILE A 50 -7.41 -17.46 -15.61
N ALA A 51 -7.51 -16.27 -16.17
CA ALA A 51 -7.02 -15.05 -15.58
C ALA A 51 -7.39 -14.96 -14.10
N VAL A 52 -6.40 -14.73 -13.26
CA VAL A 52 -6.61 -14.55 -11.83
C VAL A 52 -6.52 -13.06 -11.56
N ALA A 53 -7.66 -12.37 -11.39
CA ALA A 53 -7.66 -11.15 -10.59
C ALA A 53 -7.41 -11.61 -9.16
N ARG A 54 -6.23 -11.30 -8.63
CA ARG A 54 -5.75 -11.93 -7.40
C ARG A 54 -6.27 -11.26 -6.14
N VAL A 55 -6.66 -9.98 -6.16
CA VAL A 55 -7.18 -9.29 -4.96
C VAL A 55 -8.13 -8.15 -5.35
N VAL A 56 -9.40 -8.24 -4.97
CA VAL A 56 -10.32 -7.08 -4.93
C VAL A 56 -10.43 -6.68 -3.47
N THR A 57 -9.99 -5.47 -3.15
CA THR A 57 -10.23 -4.92 -1.82
C THR A 57 -11.39 -3.96 -1.98
N PRO A 58 -12.57 -4.18 -1.36
CA PRO A 58 -13.56 -3.12 -1.33
C PRO A 58 -12.87 -1.86 -0.82
N LEU A 59 -12.97 -0.80 -1.62
CA LEU A 59 -13.00 0.52 -1.03
C LEU A 59 -14.13 0.48 -0.02
N ALA A 60 -13.99 1.22 1.07
CA ALA A 60 -15.11 1.33 1.98
C ALA A 60 -16.34 1.60 1.12
N ALA A 61 -17.43 0.85 1.29
CA ALA A 61 -18.65 1.08 0.56
C ALA A 61 -19.09 2.51 0.88
N ALA A 62 -18.57 3.46 0.13
CA ALA A 62 -18.94 4.83 0.19
C ALA A 62 -20.29 4.83 -0.50
N SER A 63 -21.33 4.96 0.31
CA SER A 63 -22.64 5.30 -0.20
C SER A 63 -22.45 6.57 -1.02
N CYS A 64 -22.69 6.50 -2.33
CA CYS A 64 -22.84 7.70 -3.15
C CYS A 64 -23.88 8.60 -2.47
N ASP A 65 -23.68 9.90 -2.51
CA ASP A 65 -24.56 10.90 -1.89
C ASP A 65 -25.96 10.98 -2.55
N ASP A 66 -26.26 10.14 -3.54
CA ASP A 66 -27.51 10.12 -4.29
C ASP A 66 -28.52 9.12 -3.69
N ASP A 67 -29.80 9.53 -3.65
CA ASP A 67 -30.94 8.86 -3.00
C ASP A 67 -31.17 7.37 -3.37
N ASP A 68 -30.48 6.85 -4.40
CA ASP A 68 -30.65 5.50 -4.95
C ASP A 68 -29.71 4.44 -4.35
N GLY A 69 -28.76 4.82 -3.50
CA GLY A 69 -27.85 3.89 -2.81
C GLY A 69 -26.86 3.20 -3.76
N CYS A 70 -25.56 3.42 -3.54
CA CYS A 70 -24.51 2.78 -4.33
C CYS A 70 -23.44 2.17 -3.40
N VAL A 71 -22.63 1.29 -3.97
CA VAL A 71 -21.39 0.79 -3.36
C VAL A 71 -20.22 1.08 -4.30
N GLU A 72 -19.20 1.75 -3.79
CA GLU A 72 -17.93 1.95 -4.50
C GLU A 72 -16.87 0.92 -4.09
N LEU A 73 -16.10 0.40 -5.06
CA LEU A 73 -15.06 -0.61 -4.86
C LEU A 73 -13.79 -0.27 -5.64
N LEU A 74 -12.62 -0.65 -5.10
CA LEU A 74 -11.31 -0.56 -5.77
C LEU A 74 -10.92 -1.97 -6.16
N LEU A 75 -10.84 -2.18 -7.44
CA LEU A 75 -10.40 -3.42 -8.02
C LEU A 75 -8.91 -3.26 -8.31
N VAL A 76 -8.09 -4.13 -7.71
CA VAL A 76 -6.63 -4.09 -7.91
C VAL A 76 -6.23 -5.32 -8.72
N PHE A 77 -5.82 -5.08 -9.95
CA PHE A 77 -5.34 -6.10 -10.87
C PHE A 77 -3.85 -6.33 -10.65
N THR A 78 -3.41 -7.56 -10.95
CA THR A 78 -2.00 -7.93 -10.80
C THR A 78 -1.14 -7.33 -11.91
N GLU A 79 -1.72 -7.24 -13.10
CA GLU A 79 -1.11 -6.64 -14.28
C GLU A 79 -1.91 -5.39 -14.68
N PRO A 80 -1.26 -4.38 -15.26
CA PRO A 80 -1.94 -3.22 -15.82
C PRO A 80 -2.95 -3.63 -16.89
N LEU A 81 -4.13 -3.01 -16.87
CA LEU A 81 -5.18 -3.26 -17.84
C LEU A 81 -4.98 -2.45 -19.13
N ALA A 82 -5.38 -3.00 -20.26
CA ALA A 82 -5.50 -2.24 -21.50
C ALA A 82 -6.68 -1.27 -21.37
N ALA A 83 -6.38 0.04 -21.30
CA ALA A 83 -7.35 1.07 -20.96
C ALA A 83 -8.60 1.09 -21.85
N GLU A 84 -8.42 0.78 -23.14
CA GLU A 84 -9.49 0.71 -24.14
C GLU A 84 -10.46 -0.46 -23.94
N THR A 85 -10.16 -1.39 -23.03
CA THR A 85 -10.96 -2.60 -22.77
C THR A 85 -11.80 -2.54 -21.51
N LEU A 86 -11.75 -1.41 -20.77
CA LEU A 86 -12.53 -1.23 -19.55
C LEU A 86 -13.94 -0.72 -19.86
N GLY A 87 -14.95 -1.57 -19.64
CA GLY A 87 -16.37 -1.22 -19.72
C GLY A 87 -17.15 -1.62 -18.47
N ALA A 88 -18.17 -0.84 -18.11
CA ALA A 88 -18.99 -1.07 -16.91
C ALA A 88 -19.70 -2.45 -16.92
N ASP A 89 -19.99 -2.99 -18.09
CA ASP A 89 -20.58 -4.31 -18.29
C ASP A 89 -19.57 -5.47 -18.18
N ASP A 90 -18.28 -5.19 -18.04
CA ASP A 90 -17.25 -6.21 -17.89
C ASP A 90 -17.13 -6.77 -16.47
N VAL A 91 -17.69 -6.08 -15.47
CA VAL A 91 -17.54 -6.42 -14.05
C VAL A 91 -18.90 -6.62 -13.37
N LEU A 92 -18.99 -7.74 -12.65
CA LEU A 92 -20.18 -8.17 -11.92
C LEU A 92 -19.89 -8.22 -10.41
N LEU A 93 -20.70 -7.51 -9.64
CA LEU A 93 -20.74 -7.60 -8.18
C LEU A 93 -21.75 -8.67 -7.74
N MET A 94 -21.36 -9.47 -6.76
CA MET A 94 -22.18 -10.52 -6.15
C MET A 94 -22.45 -10.19 -4.69
N PHE A 95 -23.67 -10.41 -4.24
CA PHE A 95 -24.14 -10.15 -2.87
C PHE A 95 -24.39 -11.44 -2.08
N GLU A 96 -24.46 -11.35 -0.75
CA GLU A 96 -24.71 -12.47 0.16
C GLU A 96 -26.02 -13.22 -0.12
N ASP A 97 -27.06 -12.51 -0.56
CA ASP A 97 -28.38 -13.08 -0.89
C ASP A 97 -28.41 -13.77 -2.28
N GLY A 98 -27.30 -13.73 -3.01
CA GLY A 98 -27.16 -14.27 -4.37
C GLY A 98 -27.53 -13.29 -5.47
N THR A 99 -27.98 -12.08 -5.14
CA THR A 99 -28.20 -10.99 -6.09
C THR A 99 -26.89 -10.65 -6.80
N ARG A 100 -27.02 -10.16 -8.03
CA ARG A 100 -25.90 -9.78 -8.90
C ARG A 100 -26.19 -8.45 -9.54
N ALA A 101 -25.17 -7.60 -9.59
CA ALA A 101 -25.27 -6.28 -10.20
C ALA A 101 -24.08 -6.02 -11.10
N LEU A 102 -24.31 -5.36 -12.24
CA LEU A 102 -23.24 -4.78 -13.03
C LEU A 102 -22.81 -3.47 -12.40
N ALA A 103 -21.61 -3.01 -12.75
CA ALA A 103 -21.20 -1.65 -12.43
C ALA A 103 -22.10 -0.65 -13.19
N TYR A 104 -22.43 0.47 -12.55
CA TYR A 104 -22.93 1.66 -13.23
C TYR A 104 -21.82 2.34 -14.01
N ASP A 105 -20.64 2.39 -13.41
CA ASP A 105 -19.47 3.01 -13.97
C ASP A 105 -18.20 2.28 -13.50
N LEU A 106 -17.19 2.27 -14.35
CA LEU A 106 -15.83 1.84 -14.03
C LEU A 106 -14.88 2.87 -14.60
N GLY A 107 -13.87 3.23 -13.81
CA GLY A 107 -12.78 4.03 -14.31
C GLY A 107 -11.48 3.64 -13.65
N PHE A 108 -10.37 4.08 -14.25
CA PHE A 108 -9.07 3.92 -13.60
C PHE A 108 -9.03 4.75 -12.33
N GLY A 109 -8.58 4.13 -11.24
CA GLY A 109 -8.36 4.77 -9.95
C GLY A 109 -7.40 5.96 -10.07
N PRO A 110 -7.34 6.83 -9.05
CA PRO A 110 -6.37 7.89 -9.00
C PRO A 110 -4.98 7.28 -8.79
N ALA A 111 -4.36 6.91 -9.90
CA ALA A 111 -2.97 6.57 -10.02
C ALA A 111 -2.45 7.58 -11.05
N SER A 112 -1.57 8.47 -10.61
CA SER A 112 -1.34 9.74 -11.30
C SER A 112 -0.55 9.63 -12.61
N GLU A 113 -0.12 8.43 -13.01
CA GLU A 113 0.72 8.22 -14.18
C GLU A 113 0.17 7.21 -15.22
N ARG A 114 0.66 7.34 -16.46
CA ARG A 114 0.12 6.74 -17.70
C ARG A 114 0.28 5.21 -17.81
N ASP A 115 0.77 4.57 -16.76
CA ASP A 115 1.21 3.18 -16.68
C ASP A 115 0.57 2.45 -15.47
N GLU A 116 -0.46 3.03 -14.87
CA GLU A 116 -1.03 2.58 -13.60
C GLU A 116 -2.46 2.02 -13.71
N ASN A 117 -2.76 1.42 -14.86
CA ASN A 117 -4.04 0.75 -15.17
C ASN A 117 -4.31 -0.52 -14.33
N SER A 118 -3.57 -0.73 -13.23
CA SER A 118 -3.78 -1.84 -12.29
C SER A 118 -4.86 -1.55 -11.25
N SER A 119 -5.25 -0.28 -11.07
CA SER A 119 -6.26 0.13 -10.10
C SER A 119 -7.50 0.65 -10.82
N VAL A 120 -8.67 0.09 -10.53
CA VAL A 120 -9.96 0.48 -11.13
C VAL A 120 -10.94 0.80 -10.01
N TRP A 121 -11.53 1.99 -10.02
CA TRP A 121 -12.71 2.29 -9.21
C TRP A 121 -13.96 1.80 -9.94
N GLY A 122 -14.92 1.29 -9.19
CA GLY A 122 -16.21 0.89 -9.73
C GLY A 122 -17.34 1.25 -8.81
N THR A 123 -18.41 1.78 -9.40
CA THR A 123 -19.65 2.14 -8.70
C THR A 123 -20.72 1.12 -9.06
N PHE A 124 -21.36 0.53 -8.04
CA PHE A 124 -22.34 -0.53 -8.19
C PHE A 124 -23.65 -0.14 -7.48
N PRO A 125 -24.81 -0.69 -7.89
CA PRO A 125 -26.04 -0.61 -7.11
C PRO A 125 -25.82 -1.14 -5.69
N ASP A 126 -26.36 -0.46 -4.67
CA ASP A 126 -26.44 -1.03 -3.33
C ASP A 126 -27.63 -2.00 -3.24
N ALA A 127 -27.33 -3.30 -3.26
CA ALA A 127 -28.29 -4.37 -3.03
C ALA A 127 -28.00 -5.14 -1.73
N GLY A 128 -27.25 -4.56 -0.79
CA GLY A 128 -26.90 -5.18 0.49
C GLY A 128 -25.41 -5.48 0.63
N HIS A 129 -25.05 -6.64 1.20
CA HIS A 129 -23.66 -6.97 1.51
C HIS A 129 -22.93 -7.63 0.33
N PRO A 130 -22.00 -6.92 -0.36
CA PRO A 130 -21.21 -7.53 -1.41
C PRO A 130 -20.24 -8.57 -0.85
N VAL A 131 -20.05 -9.68 -1.56
CA VAL A 131 -19.18 -10.80 -1.17
C VAL A 131 -18.08 -11.09 -2.17
N ALA A 132 -18.27 -10.76 -3.46
CA ALA A 132 -17.29 -11.04 -4.49
C ALA A 132 -17.52 -10.18 -5.73
N VAL A 133 -16.45 -9.93 -6.46
CA VAL A 133 -16.47 -9.33 -7.79
C VAL A 133 -15.95 -10.35 -8.79
N GLN A 134 -16.53 -10.36 -9.99
CA GLN A 134 -16.10 -11.19 -11.10
C GLN A 134 -16.02 -10.38 -12.40
N VAL A 135 -14.95 -10.59 -13.15
CA VAL A 135 -14.84 -10.11 -14.53
C VAL A 135 -15.60 -11.07 -15.44
N ILE A 136 -16.64 -10.59 -16.13
CA ILE A 136 -17.52 -11.40 -16.98
C ILE A 136 -17.40 -11.06 -18.46
N GLY A 137 -16.94 -9.85 -18.79
CA GLY A 137 -16.82 -9.34 -20.15
C GLY A 137 -15.41 -9.44 -20.72
N SER A 138 -15.09 -8.54 -21.66
CA SER A 138 -13.89 -8.58 -22.50
C SER A 138 -12.84 -7.58 -22.02
N LEU A 139 -12.43 -7.75 -20.76
CA LEU A 139 -11.36 -6.99 -20.15
C LEU A 139 -10.01 -7.67 -20.43
N TYR A 140 -8.99 -6.92 -20.81
CA TYR A 140 -7.65 -7.44 -21.12
C TYR A 140 -6.57 -6.69 -20.35
N ASP A 141 -5.44 -7.35 -20.09
CA ASP A 141 -4.23 -6.66 -19.64
C ASP A 141 -3.46 -6.02 -20.82
N GLU A 142 -2.45 -5.20 -20.52
CA GLU A 142 -1.59 -4.55 -21.52
C GLU A 142 -0.79 -5.55 -22.37
N HIS A 143 -0.71 -6.82 -21.96
CA HIS A 143 -0.12 -7.92 -22.72
C HIS A 143 -1.14 -8.65 -23.60
N GLY A 144 -2.41 -8.25 -23.58
CA GLY A 144 -3.50 -8.86 -24.33
C GLY A 144 -4.05 -10.16 -23.73
N LEU A 145 -3.74 -10.48 -22.47
CA LEU A 145 -4.33 -11.63 -21.78
C LEU A 145 -5.72 -11.25 -21.26
N ALA A 146 -6.70 -12.05 -21.63
CA ALA A 146 -8.09 -11.86 -21.19
C ALA A 146 -8.19 -12.05 -19.67
N GLN A 147 -8.91 -11.15 -19.00
CA GLN A 147 -9.21 -11.19 -17.57
C GLN A 147 -10.53 -11.89 -17.25
N ARG A 148 -11.27 -12.34 -18.26
CA ARG A 148 -12.58 -12.97 -18.10
C ARG A 148 -12.53 -14.20 -17.19
N GLY A 149 -13.47 -14.27 -16.25
CA GLY A 149 -13.56 -15.34 -15.24
C GLY A 149 -12.79 -15.05 -13.96
N ALA A 150 -11.91 -14.05 -13.97
CA ALA A 150 -11.22 -13.56 -12.80
C ALA A 150 -12.22 -13.19 -11.69
N ARG A 151 -11.94 -13.62 -10.46
CA ARG A 151 -12.82 -13.42 -9.32
C ARG A 151 -12.01 -13.11 -8.08
N ALA A 152 -12.52 -12.20 -7.26
CA ALA A 152 -11.99 -11.95 -5.94
C ALA A 152 -13.09 -11.70 -4.92
N GLU A 153 -12.79 -12.01 -3.66
CA GLU A 153 -13.68 -11.80 -2.53
C GLU A 153 -13.69 -10.33 -2.12
N VAL A 154 -14.88 -9.82 -1.79
CA VAL A 154 -15.05 -8.48 -1.24
C VAL A 154 -14.82 -8.55 0.27
N ARG A 155 -13.67 -8.05 0.73
CA ARG A 155 -13.28 -8.05 2.15
C ARG A 155 -13.67 -6.76 2.87
N HIS A 156 -14.82 -6.74 3.54
CA HIS A 156 -15.24 -5.61 4.38
C HIS A 156 -14.17 -5.25 5.42
N ARG A 157 -13.48 -4.13 5.23
CA ARG A 157 -12.45 -3.67 6.17
C ARG A 157 -13.08 -2.83 7.28
N THR A 158 -13.27 -3.46 8.44
CA THR A 158 -13.66 -2.78 9.69
C THR A 158 -12.45 -2.22 10.48
N GLY A 159 -11.23 -2.42 9.95
CA GLY A 159 -9.98 -1.97 10.55
C GLY A 159 -9.48 -0.60 10.07
N PRO A 160 -8.36 -0.10 10.64
CA PRO A 160 -7.73 1.13 10.16
C PRO A 160 -7.31 0.98 8.69
N PRO A 161 -7.17 2.10 7.96
CA PRO A 161 -6.66 2.06 6.59
C PRO A 161 -5.32 1.31 6.53
N ALA A 162 -5.11 0.53 5.49
CA ALA A 162 -3.91 -0.29 5.35
C ALA A 162 -3.51 -0.49 3.89
N VAL A 163 -2.26 -0.89 3.68
CA VAL A 163 -1.76 -1.35 2.38
C VAL A 163 -2.63 -2.52 1.89
N VAL A 164 -3.09 -2.46 0.64
CA VAL A 164 -3.94 -3.47 0.02
C VAL A 164 -3.14 -4.43 -0.84
N GLN A 165 -2.05 -3.96 -1.45
CA GLN A 165 -1.15 -4.77 -2.27
C GLN A 165 0.30 -4.28 -2.13
N ALA A 166 1.26 -5.20 -2.27
CA ALA A 166 2.64 -4.85 -2.56
C ALA A 166 3.18 -5.77 -3.66
N LYS A 167 3.70 -5.20 -4.75
CA LYS A 167 4.39 -5.94 -5.82
C LYS A 167 5.88 -5.61 -5.75
N VAL A 168 6.74 -6.63 -5.82
CA VAL A 168 8.19 -6.46 -5.86
C VAL A 168 8.65 -6.82 -7.26
N SER A 169 9.41 -5.96 -7.92
CA SER A 169 9.93 -6.23 -9.26
C SER A 169 11.33 -5.67 -9.45
N ARG A 170 12.07 -6.23 -10.41
CA ARG A 170 13.30 -5.63 -10.91
C ARG A 170 12.94 -4.53 -11.89
N GLY A 171 13.49 -3.32 -11.68
CA GLY A 171 13.26 -2.22 -12.60
C GLY A 171 11.78 -1.87 -12.74
N GLY A 172 11.06 -1.78 -11.62
CA GLY A 172 9.66 -1.35 -11.60
C GLY A 172 9.42 -0.03 -12.35
N PRO A 173 8.17 0.35 -12.60
CA PRO A 173 7.86 1.34 -13.63
C PRO A 173 8.56 2.69 -13.44
N ASN A 174 8.69 3.12 -12.18
CA ASN A 174 9.40 4.35 -11.80
C ASN A 174 10.81 4.12 -11.24
N CYS A 175 11.33 2.90 -11.32
CA CYS A 175 12.63 2.53 -10.80
C CYS A 175 13.65 2.25 -11.92
N ALA A 176 14.92 2.58 -11.67
CA ALA A 176 15.99 2.21 -12.59
C ALA A 176 16.03 0.68 -12.81
N ALA A 177 16.28 0.23 -14.04
CA ALA A 177 16.25 -1.19 -14.41
C ALA A 177 17.13 -2.10 -13.52
N SER A 178 18.24 -1.57 -12.99
CA SER A 178 19.16 -2.29 -12.10
C SER A 178 18.72 -2.33 -10.64
N SER A 179 17.71 -1.56 -10.26
CA SER A 179 17.21 -1.44 -8.89
C SER A 179 16.02 -2.37 -8.63
N TRP A 180 15.67 -2.54 -7.37
CA TRP A 180 14.40 -3.16 -6.98
C TRP A 180 13.34 -2.08 -6.80
N GLY A 181 12.16 -2.30 -7.40
CA GLY A 181 10.94 -1.55 -7.13
C GLY A 181 10.05 -2.34 -6.17
N VAL A 182 9.49 -1.66 -5.18
CA VAL A 182 8.36 -2.16 -4.40
C VAL A 182 7.19 -1.20 -4.60
N ARG A 183 6.22 -1.63 -5.42
CA ARG A 183 4.97 -0.92 -5.62
C ARG A 183 4.03 -1.24 -4.47
N LEU A 184 3.58 -0.24 -3.74
CA LEU A 184 2.57 -0.33 -2.70
C LEU A 184 1.27 0.28 -3.20
N VAL A 185 0.18 -0.46 -3.05
CA VAL A 185 -1.17 0.07 -3.29
C VAL A 185 -1.86 0.21 -1.94
N PHE A 186 -2.47 1.37 -1.70
CA PHE A 186 -3.15 1.70 -0.46
C PHE A 186 -4.67 1.74 -0.63
N ASP A 187 -5.35 1.67 0.50
CA ASP A 187 -6.76 2.03 0.64
C ASP A 187 -6.94 3.52 0.33
N GLU A 188 -8.02 3.92 -0.36
CA GLU A 188 -8.33 5.32 -0.71
C GLU A 188 -8.36 6.28 0.49
N ARG A 189 -8.59 5.73 1.70
CA ARG A 189 -8.62 6.50 2.93
C ARG A 189 -7.22 6.91 3.37
N ILE A 190 -6.17 6.44 2.69
CA ILE A 190 -4.77 6.79 2.92
C ILE A 190 -4.31 7.79 1.86
N VAL A 191 -3.64 8.82 2.34
CA VAL A 191 -2.79 9.68 1.53
C VAL A 191 -1.37 9.53 2.07
N VAL A 192 -0.39 9.57 1.18
CA VAL A 192 1.02 9.58 1.60
C VAL A 192 1.39 11.02 1.93
N ALA A 193 1.94 11.24 3.12
CA ALA A 193 2.26 12.58 3.56
C ALA A 193 3.35 13.22 2.66
N LYS A 194 3.20 14.52 2.37
CA LYS A 194 4.12 15.24 1.48
C LYS A 194 5.58 15.15 1.95
N SER A 195 6.47 14.86 0.98
CA SER A 195 7.73 14.12 1.13
C SER A 195 8.88 14.84 1.83
N HIS A 196 8.90 16.16 1.90
CA HIS A 196 10.12 16.90 2.28
C HIS A 196 10.50 16.78 3.77
N ALA A 197 9.62 16.26 4.62
CA ALA A 197 9.86 16.11 6.07
C ALA A 197 9.89 14.64 6.54
N LEU A 198 9.62 13.68 5.67
CA LEU A 198 9.61 12.27 6.06
C LEU A 198 11.03 11.71 6.11
N ALA A 199 11.30 10.87 7.10
CA ALA A 199 12.50 10.03 7.07
C ALA A 199 12.47 9.14 5.81
N GLN A 200 13.62 8.63 5.37
CA GLN A 200 13.63 7.72 4.22
C GLN A 200 12.95 6.39 4.57
N PRO A 201 12.13 5.82 3.68
CA PRO A 201 11.66 4.47 3.85
C PRO A 201 12.84 3.50 3.80
N LEU A 202 12.73 2.39 4.51
CA LEU A 202 13.73 1.34 4.51
C LEU A 202 13.13 0.06 3.94
N VAL A 203 13.96 -0.78 3.34
CA VAL A 203 13.59 -2.15 2.97
C VAL A 203 14.41 -3.14 3.79
N ALA A 204 13.76 -4.16 4.34
CA ALA A 204 14.47 -5.32 4.88
C ALA A 204 14.72 -6.30 3.75
N LEU A 205 15.95 -6.79 3.64
CA LEU A 205 16.43 -7.58 2.51
C LEU A 205 16.47 -9.07 2.84
N ALA A 206 16.61 -9.89 1.80
CA ALA A 206 16.71 -11.34 1.98
C ALA A 206 17.95 -11.79 2.78
N SER A 207 19.01 -10.99 2.78
CA SER A 207 20.19 -11.20 3.62
C SER A 207 19.95 -10.97 5.12
N GLY A 208 18.83 -10.33 5.49
CA GLY A 208 18.55 -9.85 6.84
C GLY A 208 19.01 -8.41 7.10
N ASP A 209 19.75 -7.82 6.16
CA ASP A 209 20.16 -6.41 6.23
C ASP A 209 18.98 -5.47 5.94
N THR A 210 19.16 -4.20 6.28
CA THR A 210 18.26 -3.12 5.86
C THR A 210 18.97 -2.19 4.89
N ALA A 211 18.25 -1.68 3.91
CA ALA A 211 18.73 -0.68 2.98
C ALA A 211 17.74 0.48 2.86
N SER A 212 18.24 1.67 2.53
CA SER A 212 17.37 2.79 2.18
C SER A 212 16.60 2.49 0.89
N ALA A 213 15.38 3.01 0.84
CA ALA A 213 14.59 3.17 -0.37
C ALA A 213 14.19 4.64 -0.50
N ARG A 214 13.74 5.01 -1.70
CA ARG A 214 13.16 6.34 -1.97
C ARG A 214 11.78 6.17 -2.57
N PHE A 215 10.91 7.14 -2.30
CA PHE A 215 9.63 7.27 -2.98
C PHE A 215 9.87 7.71 -4.42
N GLU A 216 9.13 7.16 -5.37
CA GLU A 216 9.04 7.67 -6.74
C GLU A 216 7.55 7.84 -7.11
N PRO A 217 7.15 8.99 -7.67
CA PRO A 217 7.96 10.22 -7.81
C PRO A 217 8.32 10.86 -6.44
N ASP A 218 9.37 11.70 -6.42
CA ASP A 218 9.82 12.43 -5.23
C ASP A 218 8.73 13.34 -4.62
N GLU A 219 7.71 13.71 -5.40
CA GLU A 219 6.52 14.44 -4.97
C GLU A 219 5.27 13.65 -5.33
N LEU A 220 4.55 13.20 -4.31
CA LEU A 220 3.35 12.40 -4.47
C LEU A 220 2.18 13.30 -4.84
N VAL A 221 1.42 12.86 -5.84
CA VAL A 221 0.23 13.58 -6.30
C VAL A 221 -0.88 13.40 -5.27
N ASP A 222 -1.56 14.49 -4.92
CA ASP A 222 -2.69 14.44 -3.99
C ASP A 222 -3.77 13.51 -4.54
N GLY A 223 -4.12 12.47 -3.77
CA GLY A 223 -5.11 11.46 -4.15
C GLY A 223 -4.53 10.19 -4.76
N ASP A 224 -3.22 10.09 -4.96
CA ASP A 224 -2.58 8.86 -5.45
C ASP A 224 -2.64 7.75 -4.39
N ASN A 225 -3.15 6.59 -4.79
CA ASN A 225 -3.20 5.40 -3.94
C ASN A 225 -2.11 4.37 -4.28
N VAL A 226 -1.21 4.71 -5.20
CA VAL A 226 -0.05 3.90 -5.57
C VAL A 226 1.24 4.65 -5.20
N VAL A 227 2.23 3.91 -4.72
CA VAL A 227 3.57 4.42 -4.48
C VAL A 227 4.59 3.39 -4.91
N ASP A 228 5.60 3.85 -5.64
CA ASP A 228 6.78 3.05 -5.90
C ASP A 228 7.91 3.40 -4.93
N LEU A 229 8.53 2.35 -4.39
CA LEU A 229 9.74 2.44 -3.57
C LEU A 229 10.91 1.84 -4.30
N CYS A 230 11.91 2.66 -4.65
CA CYS A 230 13.09 2.19 -5.36
C CYS A 230 14.26 1.99 -4.41
N SER A 231 14.89 0.82 -4.48
CA SER A 231 16.09 0.46 -3.74
C SER A 231 17.19 -0.03 -4.68
N GLU A 232 18.35 0.62 -4.64
CA GLU A 232 19.52 0.29 -5.47
C GLU A 232 20.28 -0.97 -4.98
N HIS A 233 19.78 -1.61 -3.93
CA HIS A 233 20.44 -2.77 -3.36
C HIS A 233 20.35 -3.99 -4.29
N ARG A 234 21.31 -4.93 -4.20
CA ARG A 234 21.31 -6.13 -5.06
C ARG A 234 20.34 -7.21 -4.60
N ALA A 235 20.22 -7.41 -3.29
CA ALA A 235 19.34 -8.41 -2.69
C ALA A 235 17.86 -8.00 -2.80
N ALA A 236 16.97 -8.98 -2.98
CA ALA A 236 15.53 -8.75 -3.08
C ALA A 236 14.94 -8.24 -1.74
N PRO A 237 14.02 -7.26 -1.78
CA PRO A 237 13.24 -6.84 -0.62
C PRO A 237 12.35 -7.97 -0.07
N ARG A 238 12.24 -8.06 1.26
CA ARG A 238 11.31 -8.95 2.00
C ARG A 238 10.30 -8.19 2.82
N ALA A 239 10.59 -6.95 3.15
CA ALA A 239 9.68 -6.08 3.88
C ALA A 239 9.98 -4.63 3.54
N VAL A 240 8.97 -3.80 3.63
CA VAL A 240 9.11 -2.35 3.62
C VAL A 240 8.90 -1.85 5.04
N MET A 241 9.67 -0.84 5.44
CA MET A 241 9.53 -0.15 6.70
C MET A 241 9.30 1.32 6.38
N LEU A 242 8.05 1.75 6.55
CA LEU A 242 7.69 3.16 6.35
C LEU A 242 7.92 3.91 7.66
N PRO A 243 8.44 5.14 7.61
CA PRO A 243 8.59 5.95 8.81
C PRO A 243 7.21 6.35 9.35
N ALA A 244 7.13 6.55 10.66
CA ALA A 244 5.91 7.02 11.30
C ALA A 244 5.43 8.33 10.65
N GLY A 245 4.14 8.38 10.30
CA GLY A 245 3.54 9.53 9.62
C GLY A 245 3.75 9.56 8.11
N ALA A 246 4.43 8.58 7.50
CA ALA A 246 4.50 8.46 6.04
C ALA A 246 3.11 8.30 5.42
N LEU A 247 2.24 7.55 6.10
CA LEU A 247 0.87 7.35 5.70
C LEU A 247 -0.02 8.14 6.66
N VAL A 248 -0.91 8.95 6.10
CA VAL A 248 -1.95 9.67 6.84
C VAL A 248 -3.32 9.34 6.27
N ASP A 249 -4.37 9.49 7.07
CA ASP A 249 -5.73 9.37 6.55
C ASP A 249 -6.11 10.62 5.74
N VAL A 250 -7.25 10.60 5.05
CA VAL A 250 -7.79 11.78 4.32
C VAL A 250 -8.00 13.03 5.19
N ARG A 251 -7.92 12.91 6.52
CA ARG A 251 -7.97 14.03 7.49
C ARG A 251 -6.57 14.43 8.00
N GLY A 252 -5.51 13.86 7.43
CA GLY A 252 -4.12 14.10 7.79
C GLY A 252 -3.67 13.42 9.10
N GLN A 253 -4.45 12.47 9.64
CA GLN A 253 -4.06 11.76 10.86
C GLN A 253 -3.11 10.60 10.53
N PRO A 254 -1.98 10.43 11.24
CA PRO A 254 -1.07 9.32 10.99
C PRO A 254 -1.78 7.97 11.06
N VAL A 255 -1.59 7.14 10.04
CA VAL A 255 -2.09 5.78 10.02
C VAL A 255 -0.96 4.83 10.37
N SER A 256 -1.24 3.88 11.26
CA SER A 256 -0.34 2.74 11.44
C SER A 256 -0.54 1.80 10.26
N ALA A 257 0.51 1.57 9.46
CA ALA A 257 0.48 0.51 8.46
C ALA A 257 0.27 -0.82 9.19
N SER A 258 -0.95 -1.37 9.16
CA SER A 258 -1.16 -2.68 9.75
C SER A 258 -0.33 -3.69 8.93
N PRO A 259 0.49 -4.54 9.57
CA PRO A 259 1.33 -5.51 8.86
C PRO A 259 0.41 -6.48 8.13
N THR A 260 0.19 -6.21 6.85
CA THR A 260 -0.53 -7.11 5.96
C THR A 260 0.55 -7.97 5.32
N SER A 261 0.38 -9.29 5.33
CA SER A 261 1.22 -10.16 4.50
C SER A 261 0.79 -9.94 3.05
N LEU A 262 1.67 -9.38 2.24
CA LEU A 262 1.36 -9.00 0.85
C LEU A 262 2.17 -9.85 -0.11
N ASP A 263 1.54 -10.64 -0.97
CA ASP A 263 2.21 -11.60 -1.84
C ASP A 263 3.32 -10.97 -2.69
N ALA A 264 4.59 -11.34 -2.48
CA ALA A 264 5.64 -11.00 -3.42
C ALA A 264 5.45 -11.85 -4.68
N ILE A 265 5.20 -11.19 -5.79
CA ILE A 265 5.20 -11.81 -7.10
C ILE A 265 6.62 -11.70 -7.61
N ASP A 266 7.37 -12.79 -7.50
CA ASP A 266 8.63 -12.93 -8.24
C ASP A 266 8.22 -13.09 -9.70
N GLU A 267 8.38 -12.05 -10.52
CA GLU A 267 8.30 -12.25 -11.96
C GLU A 267 9.42 -13.21 -12.33
N PRO A 268 9.12 -14.39 -12.91
CA PRO A 268 10.16 -15.30 -13.35
C PRO A 268 11.05 -14.51 -14.29
N GLY A 269 12.28 -14.25 -13.83
CA GLY A 269 13.23 -13.43 -14.54
C GLY A 269 13.21 -13.83 -16.00
N SER A 270 13.06 -12.83 -16.87
CA SER A 270 13.38 -12.99 -18.27
C SER A 270 14.78 -13.60 -18.32
N GLU A 271 14.85 -14.91 -18.57
CA GLU A 271 16.08 -15.54 -18.99
C GLU A 271 16.41 -14.86 -20.33
N LEU A 272 17.21 -13.82 -20.24
CA LEU A 272 17.91 -13.21 -21.36
C LEU A 272 18.63 -14.35 -22.08
N ARG A 273 18.06 -14.76 -23.22
CA ARG A 273 18.76 -15.43 -24.30
C ARG A 273 19.60 -14.41 -25.06
#